data_AF-A0A8S1AQ79-F1
#
_entry.id   AF-A0A8S1AQ79-F1
#
_cell.length_a   1.000
_cell.length_b   1.000
_cell.length_c   1.000
_cell.angle_alpha   90.00
_cell.angle_beta   90.00
_cell.angle_gamma   90.00
#
_symmetry.space_group_name_H-M   'P 1'
#
loop_
_entity.id
_entity.type
_entity.pdbx_description
1 polymer ?
#
loop_
_entity_poly.entity_id
_entity_poly.type
_entity_poly.pdbx_seq_one_letter_code
_entity_poly.pdbx_strand_id
1 'polypeptide(L)'
;MEDDVVFLFQLGVVRDAVTAPAHLLTLAHLKELAVKFVHEKIPDNGLNRLSDRILLFRHDYCSPNVLQLINSASDVTDETLVEIVLTASPFVCDDEQPAPAPRPHALSVHSYKAPTFCDFCGEMLFGLVRQGLKCEGCGLNYHKRCAVKVPSNCTSPVVAGGGGGRGGELAARVGGRRVHAQPRLARRLAGKEARAPRHRQQ
;
A
#
# COMPACT_ATOMS: atom_id res chain seq x y z
N MET A 1 -10.33 17.13 -46.76
CA MET A 1 -9.45 17.65 -45.71
C MET A 1 -9.89 16.89 -44.47
N GLU A 2 -9.05 15.99 -43.98
CA GLU A 2 -9.39 15.21 -42.79
C GLU A 2 -9.33 16.17 -41.60
N ASP A 3 -10.44 16.33 -40.88
CA ASP A 3 -10.50 17.18 -39.70
C ASP A 3 -9.79 16.47 -38.55
N ASP A 4 -8.56 16.88 -38.26
CA ASP A 4 -7.79 16.45 -37.10
C ASP A 4 -8.04 17.38 -35.91
N VAL A 5 -8.07 16.81 -34.71
CA VAL A 5 -8.16 17.56 -33.44
C VAL A 5 -6.82 17.47 -32.73
N VAL A 6 -6.29 18.61 -32.30
CA VAL A 6 -5.06 18.67 -31.51
C VAL A 6 -5.41 19.04 -30.07
N PHE A 7 -5.04 18.19 -29.12
CA PHE A 7 -5.28 18.43 -27.69
C PHE A 7 -4.04 18.08 -26.87
N LEU A 8 -4.05 18.40 -25.58
CA LEU A 8 -2.87 18.27 -24.72
C LEU A 8 -3.14 17.26 -23.61
N PHE A 9 -2.33 16.22 -23.52
CA PHE A 9 -2.32 15.34 -22.35
C PHE A 9 -1.38 15.89 -21.28
N GLN A 10 -1.82 15.79 -20.03
CA GLN A 10 -1.03 16.13 -18.86
C GLN A 10 -1.04 14.98 -17.86
N LEU A 11 0.13 14.62 -17.35
CA LEU A 11 0.32 13.64 -16.28
C LEU A 11 1.36 14.19 -15.29
N GLY A 12 0.89 14.73 -14.17
CA GLY A 12 1.77 15.40 -13.20
C GLY A 12 2.44 16.62 -13.82
N VAL A 13 3.77 16.58 -13.99
CA VAL A 13 4.53 17.68 -14.64
C VAL A 13 4.78 17.44 -16.12
N VAL A 14 4.45 16.26 -16.64
CA VAL A 14 4.67 15.90 -18.04
C VAL A 14 3.45 16.33 -18.84
N ARG A 15 3.68 17.08 -19.91
CA ARG A 15 2.63 17.53 -20.84
C ARG A 15 3.11 17.37 -22.28
N ASP A 16 2.22 16.91 -23.16
CA ASP A 16 2.53 16.77 -24.59
C ASP A 16 1.27 16.90 -25.44
N ALA A 17 1.46 17.30 -26.69
CA ALA A 17 0.39 17.44 -27.66
C ALA A 17 0.09 16.11 -28.34
N VAL A 18 -1.18 15.83 -28.54
CA VAL A 18 -1.68 14.65 -29.26
C VAL A 18 -2.63 15.10 -30.35
N THR A 19 -2.38 14.58 -31.55
CA THR A 19 -3.23 14.78 -32.73
C THR A 19 -4.00 13.50 -33.00
N ALA A 20 -5.31 13.61 -33.18
CA ALA A 20 -6.17 12.49 -33.52
C ALA A 20 -7.23 12.89 -34.55
N PRO A 21 -7.61 12.00 -35.49
CA PRO A 21 -8.67 12.30 -36.44
C PRO A 21 -10.01 12.46 -35.73
N ALA A 22 -10.72 13.57 -35.95
CA ALA A 22 -11.97 13.90 -35.25
C ALA A 22 -13.02 12.78 -35.39
N HIS A 23 -13.08 12.15 -36.56
CA HIS A 23 -14.03 11.10 -36.88
C HIS A 23 -13.74 9.76 -36.17
N LEU A 24 -12.51 9.52 -35.71
CA LEU A 24 -12.12 8.32 -34.95
C LEU A 24 -12.10 8.58 -33.44
N LEU A 25 -12.27 9.84 -33.02
CA LEU A 25 -12.20 10.22 -31.63
C LEU A 25 -13.42 9.72 -30.87
N THR A 26 -13.25 8.55 -30.25
CA THR A 26 -14.20 7.95 -29.29
C THR A 26 -13.57 7.95 -27.91
N LEU A 27 -14.37 7.76 -26.85
CA LEU A 27 -13.84 7.70 -25.48
C LEU A 27 -12.86 6.52 -25.32
N ALA A 28 -13.13 5.40 -25.98
CA ALA A 28 -12.24 4.24 -26.03
C ALA A 28 -10.90 4.59 -26.70
N HIS A 29 -10.95 5.23 -27.87
CA HIS A 29 -9.75 5.67 -28.57
C HIS A 29 -8.95 6.69 -27.75
N LEU A 30 -9.62 7.65 -27.11
CA LEU A 30 -8.97 8.63 -26.23
C LEU A 30 -8.25 7.96 -25.06
N LYS A 31 -8.85 6.92 -24.46
CA LYS A 31 -8.19 6.10 -23.42
C LYS A 31 -7.00 5.33 -23.96
N GLU A 32 -7.09 4.75 -25.16
CA GLU A 32 -5.96 4.07 -25.81
C GLU A 32 -4.78 5.03 -26.04
N LEU A 33 -5.05 6.25 -26.52
CA LEU A 33 -4.03 7.29 -26.67
C LEU A 33 -3.41 7.68 -25.32
N ALA A 34 -4.21 7.79 -24.25
CA ALA A 34 -3.72 8.06 -22.91
C ALA A 34 -2.86 6.91 -22.36
N VAL A 35 -3.22 5.65 -22.61
CA VAL A 35 -2.42 4.47 -22.24
C VAL A 35 -1.07 4.51 -22.97
N LYS A 36 -1.09 4.77 -24.28
CA LYS A 36 0.13 4.89 -25.09
C LYS A 36 1.04 6.00 -24.55
N PHE A 37 0.47 7.16 -24.24
CA PHE A 37 1.18 8.29 -23.64
C PHE A 37 1.83 7.93 -22.30
N VAL A 38 1.10 7.25 -21.41
CA VAL A 38 1.60 6.82 -20.09
C VAL A 38 2.76 5.82 -20.23
N HIS A 39 2.68 4.87 -21.17
CA HIS A 39 3.76 3.93 -21.43
C HIS A 39 5.02 4.60 -22.00
N GLU A 40 4.85 5.61 -22.86
CA GLU A 40 5.97 6.32 -23.46
C GLU A 40 6.69 7.21 -22.44
N LYS A 41 5.95 7.93 -21.59
CA LYS A 41 6.52 8.87 -20.62
C LYS A 41 6.98 8.21 -19.32
N ILE A 42 6.42 7.04 -18.97
CA ILE A 42 6.78 6.27 -17.77
C ILE A 42 7.00 4.81 -18.19
N PRO A 43 8.18 4.45 -18.75
CA PRO A 43 8.51 3.05 -18.96
C PRO A 43 8.59 2.32 -17.59
N ASP A 44 8.21 1.05 -17.55
CA ASP A 44 8.21 0.20 -16.34
C ASP A 44 7.30 0.70 -15.20
N ASN A 45 6.11 1.19 -15.53
CA ASN A 45 5.11 1.69 -14.58
C ASN A 45 4.69 0.63 -13.52
N GLY A 46 4.89 -0.66 -13.80
CA GLY A 46 4.40 -1.76 -12.96
C GLY A 46 2.87 -1.82 -12.85
N LEU A 47 2.16 -1.10 -13.73
CA LEU A 47 0.71 -0.98 -13.72
C LEU A 47 0.09 -1.92 -14.76
N ASN A 48 -0.66 -2.91 -14.29
CA ASN A 48 -1.48 -3.76 -15.14
C ASN A 48 -2.85 -3.11 -15.39
N ARG A 49 -3.45 -3.35 -16.56
CA ARG A 49 -4.81 -2.89 -16.92
C ARG A 49 -4.98 -1.37 -16.83
N LEU A 50 -4.06 -0.61 -17.40
CA LEU A 50 -4.08 0.86 -17.40
C LEU A 50 -5.40 1.45 -17.91
N SER A 51 -6.00 0.85 -18.93
CA SER A 51 -7.30 1.26 -19.49
C SER A 51 -8.43 1.36 -18.46
N ASP A 52 -8.38 0.52 -17.42
CA ASP A 52 -9.40 0.44 -16.37
C ASP A 52 -9.08 1.38 -15.20
N ARG A 53 -7.86 1.90 -15.14
CA ARG A 53 -7.34 2.72 -14.03
C ARG A 53 -7.19 4.18 -14.39
N ILE A 54 -7.12 4.49 -15.69
CA ILE A 54 -7.02 5.85 -16.21
C ILE A 54 -8.39 6.52 -16.16
N LEU A 55 -8.42 7.66 -15.48
CA LEU A 55 -9.49 8.64 -15.55
C LEU A 55 -8.97 9.86 -16.30
N LEU A 56 -9.83 10.44 -17.14
CA LEU A 56 -9.50 11.59 -17.96
C LEU A 56 -10.37 12.77 -17.54
N PHE A 57 -9.73 13.89 -17.25
CA PHE A 57 -10.42 15.12 -16.86
C PHE A 57 -10.06 16.23 -17.82
N ARG A 58 -11.03 17.04 -18.23
CA ARG A 58 -10.75 18.30 -18.92
C ARG A 58 -10.62 19.44 -17.92
N HIS A 59 -9.77 20.41 -18.24
CA HIS A 59 -9.67 21.64 -17.46
C HIS A 59 -10.70 22.66 -17.95
N ASP A 60 -11.59 23.09 -17.05
CA ASP A 60 -12.54 24.19 -17.28
C ASP A 60 -12.32 25.28 -16.23
N TYR A 61 -11.50 26.27 -16.58
CA TYR A 61 -11.18 27.39 -15.70
C TYR A 61 -12.33 28.40 -15.52
N CYS A 62 -13.41 28.26 -16.29
CA CYS A 62 -14.63 29.06 -16.14
C CYS A 62 -15.61 28.44 -15.13
N SER A 63 -15.38 27.18 -14.74
CA SER A 63 -16.17 26.45 -13.75
C SER A 63 -15.48 26.49 -12.38
N PRO A 64 -16.24 26.53 -11.26
CA PRO A 64 -15.68 26.37 -9.92
C PRO A 64 -15.04 24.99 -9.71
N ASN A 65 -15.52 23.98 -10.45
CA ASN A 65 -14.89 22.67 -10.56
C ASN A 65 -13.96 22.69 -11.78
N VAL A 66 -12.68 23.00 -11.54
CA VAL A 66 -11.69 23.15 -12.61
C VAL A 66 -11.43 21.83 -13.36
N LEU A 67 -11.53 20.68 -12.66
CA LEU A 67 -11.40 19.36 -13.26
C LEU A 67 -12.77 18.74 -13.49
N GLN A 68 -13.15 18.57 -14.76
CA GLN A 68 -14.41 17.94 -15.15
C GLN A 68 -14.12 16.58 -15.79
N LEU A 69 -14.77 15.52 -15.31
CA LEU A 69 -14.61 14.17 -15.87
C LEU A 69 -15.10 14.14 -17.32
N ILE A 70 -14.29 13.61 -18.23
CA ILE A 70 -14.64 13.43 -19.63
C ILE A 70 -15.54 12.19 -19.74
N ASN A 71 -16.80 12.41 -20.12
CA ASN A 71 -17.78 11.32 -20.30
C ASN A 71 -18.08 11.04 -21.78
N SER A 72 -17.72 11.97 -22.67
CA SER A 72 -17.83 11.81 -24.12
C SER A 72 -16.58 12.32 -24.83
N ALA A 73 -16.25 11.74 -25.98
CA ALA A 73 -15.17 12.25 -26.83
C ALA A 73 -15.47 13.67 -27.35
N SER A 74 -16.75 14.05 -27.45
CA SER A 74 -17.17 15.41 -27.83
C SER A 74 -16.74 16.48 -26.82
N ASP A 75 -16.38 16.09 -25.60
CA ASP A 75 -15.86 17.01 -24.58
C ASP A 75 -14.41 17.43 -24.85
N VAL A 76 -13.74 16.75 -25.80
CA VAL A 76 -12.38 17.03 -26.26
C VAL A 76 -12.44 17.73 -27.60
N THR A 77 -11.96 18.96 -27.61
CA THR A 77 -11.87 19.81 -28.80
C THR A 77 -10.44 20.33 -28.95
N ASP A 78 -10.17 21.09 -29.99
CA ASP A 78 -8.85 21.67 -30.22
C ASP A 78 -8.36 22.46 -28.99
N GLU A 79 -7.08 22.34 -28.66
CA GLU A 79 -6.40 22.94 -27.51
C GLU A 79 -6.92 22.50 -26.12
N THR A 80 -7.81 21.49 -26.05
CA THR A 80 -8.32 21.00 -24.76
C THR A 80 -7.18 20.41 -23.92
N LEU A 81 -7.08 20.84 -22.66
CA LEU A 81 -6.14 20.26 -21.70
C LEU A 81 -6.80 19.09 -20.96
N VAL A 82 -6.30 17.89 -21.23
CA VAL A 82 -6.78 16.63 -20.64
C VAL A 82 -5.78 16.13 -19.61
N GLU A 83 -6.16 16.19 -18.33
CA GLU A 83 -5.41 15.62 -17.21
C GLU A 83 -5.68 14.11 -17.11
N ILE A 84 -4.61 13.33 -17.13
CA ILE A 84 -4.61 11.90 -16.93
C ILE A 84 -4.39 11.62 -15.44
N VAL A 85 -5.41 11.06 -14.79
CA VAL A 85 -5.33 10.64 -13.40
C VAL A 85 -5.30 9.12 -13.33
N LEU A 86 -4.23 8.59 -12.73
CA LEU A 86 -4.08 7.16 -12.50
C LEU A 86 -4.69 6.78 -11.15
N THR A 87 -5.72 5.95 -11.16
CA THR A 87 -6.32 5.44 -9.93
C THR A 87 -5.41 4.38 -9.32
N ALA A 88 -4.85 4.68 -8.15
CA ALA A 88 -4.04 3.74 -7.38
C ALA A 88 -4.95 2.72 -6.65
N SER A 89 -5.36 1.66 -7.34
CA SER A 89 -5.79 0.42 -6.68
C SER A 89 -4.68 -0.62 -6.87
N PRO A 90 -3.69 -0.74 -5.97
CA PRO A 90 -2.55 -1.66 -6.18
C PRO A 90 -2.93 -3.16 -6.13
N PHE A 91 -4.20 -3.52 -6.34
CA PHE A 91 -4.72 -4.88 -6.29
C PHE A 91 -5.42 -5.19 -7.61
N VAL A 92 -4.67 -5.75 -8.56
CA VAL A 92 -5.07 -6.89 -9.42
C VAL A 92 -3.88 -7.19 -10.33
N CYS A 93 -2.92 -7.96 -9.81
CA CYS A 93 -2.16 -8.86 -10.66
C CYS A 93 -3.04 -10.09 -10.81
N ASP A 94 -3.44 -10.38 -12.05
CA ASP A 94 -4.13 -11.61 -12.39
C ASP A 94 -3.08 -12.74 -12.38
N ASP A 95 -3.43 -13.82 -11.69
CA ASP A 95 -2.77 -15.11 -11.56
C ASP A 95 -1.53 -15.29 -10.64
N GLU A 96 -1.68 -16.24 -9.70
CA GLU A 96 -0.78 -16.75 -8.66
C GLU A 96 -0.45 -15.84 -7.43
N GLN A 97 -1.45 -15.78 -6.55
CA GLN A 97 -1.43 -15.32 -5.15
C GLN A 97 -1.64 -13.80 -4.97
N PRO A 98 -2.88 -13.36 -4.67
CA PRO A 98 -3.11 -11.99 -4.24
C PRO A 98 -2.23 -11.72 -3.03
N ALA A 99 -1.28 -10.79 -3.14
CA ALA A 99 -0.67 -10.22 -1.95
C ALA A 99 -1.83 -9.72 -1.08
N PRO A 100 -2.06 -10.31 0.12
CA PRO A 100 -3.26 -10.05 0.88
C PRO A 100 -3.32 -8.55 1.19
N ALA A 101 -4.44 -7.92 0.85
CA ALA A 101 -4.72 -6.54 1.23
C ALA A 101 -4.32 -6.34 2.70
N PRO A 102 -3.68 -5.21 3.06
CA PRO A 102 -3.18 -5.00 4.41
C PRO A 102 -4.34 -5.09 5.41
N ARG A 103 -4.46 -6.25 6.05
CA ARG A 103 -5.53 -6.56 6.99
C ARG A 103 -4.98 -6.33 8.40
N PRO A 104 -5.44 -5.29 9.09
CA PRO A 104 -5.02 -5.08 10.47
C PRO A 104 -5.50 -6.26 11.33
N HIS A 105 -4.69 -6.62 12.32
CA HIS A 105 -5.08 -7.63 13.30
C HIS A 105 -6.21 -7.07 14.18
N ALA A 106 -7.33 -7.81 14.28
CA ALA A 106 -8.39 -7.52 15.25
C ALA A 106 -7.92 -7.95 16.66
N LEU A 107 -7.20 -7.06 17.34
CA LEU A 107 -6.57 -7.33 18.64
C LEU A 107 -7.55 -7.07 19.80
N SER A 108 -7.82 -8.09 20.62
CA SER A 108 -8.62 -7.97 21.84
C SER A 108 -7.79 -8.33 23.09
N VAL A 109 -8.12 -7.71 24.23
CA VAL A 109 -7.39 -7.94 25.50
C VAL A 109 -7.72 -9.34 26.03
N HIS A 110 -6.69 -10.14 26.30
CA HIS A 110 -6.85 -11.52 26.75
C HIS A 110 -6.06 -11.80 28.04
N SER A 111 -6.63 -12.63 28.91
CA SER A 111 -5.97 -13.15 30.12
C SER A 111 -5.56 -14.61 29.89
N TYR A 112 -4.25 -14.87 29.89
CA TYR A 112 -3.69 -16.19 29.66
C TYR A 112 -3.59 -16.98 30.96
N LYS A 113 -3.92 -18.27 30.89
CA LYS A 113 -3.85 -19.22 32.03
C LYS A 113 -2.50 -19.94 32.14
N ALA A 114 -1.62 -19.75 31.16
CA ALA A 114 -0.30 -20.36 31.04
C ALA A 114 0.72 -19.30 30.57
N PRO A 115 2.03 -19.49 30.81
CA PRO A 115 3.05 -18.56 30.32
C PRO A 115 3.01 -18.50 28.78
N THR A 116 2.75 -17.31 28.26
CA THR A 116 2.62 -17.04 26.83
C THR A 116 3.62 -15.99 26.39
N PHE A 117 4.04 -16.05 25.14
CA PHE A 117 5.08 -15.19 24.58
C PHE A 117 4.51 -14.34 23.45
N CYS A 118 5.08 -13.15 23.28
CA CYS A 118 4.71 -12.24 22.21
C CYS A 118 5.28 -12.72 20.87
N ASP A 119 4.43 -12.93 19.88
CA ASP A 119 4.83 -13.39 18.54
C ASP A 119 5.63 -12.34 17.75
N PHE A 120 5.66 -11.09 18.23
CA PHE A 120 6.46 -10.00 17.63
C PHE A 120 7.87 -9.86 18.23
N CYS A 121 8.01 -9.86 19.56
CA CYS A 121 9.31 -9.65 20.21
C CYS A 121 9.91 -10.88 20.89
N GLY A 122 9.17 -12.00 20.96
CA GLY A 122 9.61 -13.24 21.58
C GLY A 122 9.68 -13.24 23.11
N GLU A 123 9.38 -12.11 23.77
CA GLU A 123 9.39 -12.01 25.23
C GLU A 123 8.07 -12.47 25.86
N MET A 124 8.13 -12.93 27.12
CA MET A 124 6.96 -13.39 27.87
C MET A 124 5.95 -12.26 28.14
N LEU A 125 4.66 -12.58 28.09
CA LEU A 125 3.57 -11.71 28.52
C LEU A 125 3.47 -11.77 30.06
N PHE A 126 4.09 -10.82 30.74
CA PHE A 126 4.10 -10.76 32.21
C PHE A 126 2.79 -10.19 32.77
N GLY A 127 2.34 -10.74 33.92
CA GLY A 127 1.21 -10.21 34.71
C GLY A 127 0.21 -11.27 35.17
N LEU A 128 -0.58 -10.94 36.20
CA LEU A 128 -1.59 -11.83 36.75
C LEU A 128 -2.86 -11.91 35.89
N VAL A 129 -3.26 -10.80 35.25
CA VAL A 129 -4.43 -10.72 34.36
C VAL A 129 -4.14 -9.76 33.21
N ARG A 130 -4.84 -9.91 32.08
CA ARG A 130 -4.78 -9.01 30.91
C ARG A 130 -3.33 -8.75 30.44
N GLN A 131 -2.53 -9.82 30.38
CA GLN A 131 -1.08 -9.73 30.13
C GLN A 131 -0.76 -9.26 28.71
N GLY A 132 -1.69 -9.47 27.77
CA GLY A 132 -1.48 -9.08 26.37
C GLY A 132 -2.76 -8.98 25.56
N LEU A 133 -2.55 -8.87 24.26
CA LEU A 133 -3.56 -8.79 23.23
C LEU A 133 -3.53 -10.09 22.42
N LYS A 134 -4.69 -10.56 21.99
CA LYS A 134 -4.84 -11.73 21.10
C LYS A 134 -5.58 -11.29 19.85
N CYS A 135 -5.11 -11.70 18.67
CA CYS A 135 -5.83 -11.47 17.44
C CYS A 135 -6.98 -12.48 17.29
N GLU A 136 -8.20 -12.00 17.06
CA GLU A 136 -9.37 -12.86 16.81
C GLU A 136 -9.35 -13.53 15.44
N GLY A 137 -8.61 -12.97 14.48
CA GLY A 137 -8.38 -13.58 13.18
C GLY A 137 -7.32 -14.69 13.26
N CYS A 138 -6.05 -14.32 13.43
CA CYS A 138 -4.93 -15.27 13.33
C CYS A 138 -4.54 -15.98 14.63
N GLY A 139 -5.13 -15.62 15.78
CA GLY A 139 -4.82 -16.25 17.07
C GLY A 139 -3.47 -15.86 17.70
N LEU A 140 -2.68 -15.00 17.05
CA LEU A 140 -1.37 -14.54 17.54
C LEU A 140 -1.50 -13.60 18.74
N ASN A 141 -0.47 -13.59 19.58
CA ASN A 141 -0.44 -12.92 20.88
C ASN A 141 0.63 -11.81 20.88
N TYR A 142 0.27 -10.64 21.39
CA TYR A 142 1.14 -9.46 21.35
C TYR A 142 1.11 -8.68 22.66
N HIS A 143 2.21 -8.01 23.03
CA HIS A 143 2.16 -6.98 24.06
C HIS A 143 1.39 -5.75 23.56
N LYS A 144 0.84 -4.96 24.49
CA LYS A 144 0.28 -3.63 24.20
C LYS A 144 1.26 -2.72 23.45
N ARG A 145 2.55 -2.75 23.83
CA ARG A 145 3.63 -2.00 23.16
C ARG A 145 4.02 -2.56 21.79
N CYS A 146 3.75 -3.84 21.54
CA CYS A 146 4.11 -4.49 20.28
C CYS A 146 3.02 -4.30 19.23
N ALA A 147 1.75 -4.22 19.65
CA ALA A 147 0.59 -4.04 18.77
C ALA A 147 0.75 -2.92 17.73
N VAL A 148 1.34 -1.79 18.13
CA VAL A 148 1.58 -0.63 17.23
C VAL A 148 2.68 -0.85 16.20
N LYS A 149 3.52 -1.89 16.37
CA LYS A 149 4.64 -2.24 15.48
C LYS A 149 4.34 -3.48 14.61
N VAL A 150 3.20 -4.13 14.81
CA VAL A 150 2.85 -5.35 14.06
C VAL A 150 2.42 -4.97 12.64
N PRO A 151 2.97 -5.62 11.60
CA PRO A 151 2.52 -5.42 10.22
C PRO A 151 1.05 -5.84 10.05
N SER A 152 0.32 -5.15 9.16
CA SER A 152 -1.11 -5.43 8.91
C SER A 152 -1.27 -6.57 7.90
N ASN A 153 -0.89 -7.80 8.26
CA ASN A 153 -0.93 -8.97 7.38
C ASN A 153 -1.73 -10.15 7.97
N CYS A 154 -2.85 -9.87 8.64
CA CYS A 154 -3.68 -10.91 9.26
C CYS A 154 -4.25 -11.89 8.20
N THR A 155 -3.96 -13.19 8.36
CA THR A 155 -4.24 -14.24 7.36
C THR A 155 -5.63 -14.88 7.46
N SER A 156 -6.43 -14.59 8.49
CA SER A 156 -7.75 -15.23 8.69
C SER A 156 -8.91 -14.24 8.59
N PRO A 157 -10.07 -14.64 8.03
CA PRO A 157 -11.27 -13.82 8.00
C PRO A 157 -11.78 -13.62 9.43
N VAL A 158 -11.97 -12.36 9.82
CA VAL A 158 -12.65 -12.03 11.07
C VAL A 158 -14.10 -12.45 10.88
N VAL A 159 -14.47 -13.61 11.41
CA VAL A 159 -15.88 -13.99 11.56
C VAL A 159 -16.47 -13.06 12.61
N ALA A 160 -17.12 -12.00 12.14
CA ALA A 160 -17.92 -11.13 12.99
C ALA A 160 -19.12 -11.93 13.52
N GLY A 161 -19.05 -12.36 14.79
CA GLY A 161 -20.24 -12.72 15.56
C GLY A 161 -20.16 -14.00 16.41
N GLY A 162 -20.22 -13.82 17.74
CA GLY A 162 -21.02 -14.68 18.62
C GLY A 162 -20.30 -15.80 19.39
N GLY A 163 -19.92 -15.49 20.62
CA GLY A 163 -20.05 -16.32 21.84
C GLY A 163 -19.83 -17.85 21.83
N GLY A 164 -18.96 -18.31 22.73
CA GLY A 164 -19.05 -19.66 23.29
C GLY A 164 -17.71 -20.35 23.43
N GLY A 165 -17.16 -20.34 24.64
CA GLY A 165 -15.90 -21.00 24.93
C GLY A 165 -15.96 -22.53 24.75
N ARG A 166 -14.82 -23.10 24.39
CA ARG A 166 -14.39 -24.43 24.83
C ARG A 166 -12.88 -24.54 24.66
N GLY A 167 -12.23 -24.96 25.75
CA GLY A 167 -10.81 -25.33 25.74
C GLY A 167 -10.59 -26.56 24.88
N GLY A 168 -9.41 -26.62 24.27
CA GLY A 168 -8.94 -27.72 23.45
C GLY A 168 -7.45 -27.53 23.19
N GLU A 169 -6.70 -28.52 23.60
CA GLU A 169 -5.25 -28.58 23.73
C GLU A 169 -4.51 -28.79 22.40
N LEU A 170 -3.23 -28.41 22.39
CA LEU A 170 -2.11 -28.85 21.56
C LEU A 170 -2.13 -28.67 20.02
N ALA A 171 -1.16 -27.90 19.53
CA ALA A 171 -0.32 -28.37 18.43
C ALA A 171 1.03 -27.65 18.44
N ALA A 172 2.06 -28.37 18.92
CA ALA A 172 3.43 -28.12 18.53
C ALA A 172 3.57 -28.31 17.02
N ARG A 173 4.16 -27.32 16.31
CA ARG A 173 4.87 -27.57 15.06
C ARG A 173 6.16 -26.77 15.00
N VAL A 174 7.24 -27.52 15.14
CA VAL A 174 8.58 -27.24 14.63
C VAL A 174 8.51 -27.16 13.10
N GLY A 175 9.19 -26.18 12.50
CA GLY A 175 9.37 -26.10 11.05
C GLY A 175 9.69 -24.69 10.59
N GLY A 176 10.97 -24.37 10.54
CA GLY A 176 11.46 -23.01 10.31
C GLY A 176 11.19 -22.44 8.92
N ARG A 177 11.19 -21.11 8.86
CA ARG A 177 11.89 -20.30 7.86
C ARG A 177 12.12 -18.91 8.47
N ARG A 178 13.38 -18.63 8.80
CA ARG A 178 13.86 -17.25 9.01
C ARG A 178 13.81 -16.56 7.66
N VAL A 179 13.22 -15.37 7.60
CA VAL A 179 13.71 -14.33 6.69
C VAL A 179 13.44 -12.94 7.27
N HIS A 180 14.56 -12.30 7.62
CA HIS A 180 14.84 -10.87 7.71
C HIS A 180 14.07 -9.98 8.70
N ALA A 181 14.58 -9.99 9.94
CA ALA A 181 14.62 -8.78 10.76
C ALA A 181 15.42 -7.69 10.03
N GLN A 182 14.79 -6.55 9.72
CA GLN A 182 15.50 -5.35 9.28
C GLN A 182 16.17 -4.69 10.50
N PRO A 183 17.47 -4.35 10.44
CA PRO A 183 18.12 -3.60 11.50
C PRO A 183 17.92 -2.11 11.22
N ARG A 184 17.30 -1.37 12.16
CA ARG A 184 17.39 0.09 12.17
C ARG A 184 17.77 0.61 13.55
N LEU A 185 19.06 0.94 13.63
CA LEU A 185 19.61 2.19 14.14
C LEU A 185 19.22 2.59 15.59
N ALA A 186 19.99 2.08 16.56
CA ALA A 186 20.11 2.73 17.86
C ALA A 186 21.36 3.60 17.88
N ARG A 187 21.17 4.92 17.91
CA ARG A 187 22.21 5.90 18.20
C ARG A 187 21.89 6.49 19.58
N ARG A 188 22.96 6.69 20.39
CA ARG A 188 23.07 7.59 21.57
C ARG A 188 22.33 7.08 22.84
N LEU A 189 22.88 7.04 24.06
CA LEU A 189 24.02 7.68 24.74
C LEU A 189 24.42 6.88 26.00
N ALA A 190 25.72 6.91 26.35
CA ALA A 190 26.30 6.98 27.70
C ALA A 190 27.78 6.59 27.51
N GLY A 191 28.80 7.32 27.93
CA GLY A 191 28.96 8.26 29.03
C GLY A 191 30.42 8.09 29.45
N LYS A 192 31.14 9.22 29.51
CA LYS A 192 32.42 9.49 30.16
C LYS A 192 33.01 8.32 30.97
N GLU A 193 34.30 8.04 30.82
CA GLU A 193 35.31 8.17 31.89
C GLU A 193 36.72 8.35 31.28
N ALA A 194 37.51 9.18 31.94
CA ALA A 194 38.85 9.62 31.59
C ALA A 194 39.90 8.52 31.81
N ARG A 195 41.09 8.63 31.18
CA ARG A 195 42.42 8.73 31.84
C ARG A 195 43.62 8.46 30.91
N ALA A 196 44.39 9.55 30.69
CA ALA A 196 45.84 9.74 30.53
C ALA A 196 46.69 8.94 29.50
N PRO A 197 47.71 9.59 28.89
CA PRO A 197 48.67 8.97 27.97
C PRO A 197 49.89 8.42 28.71
N ARG A 198 50.46 7.29 28.25
CA ARG A 198 51.83 6.90 28.60
C ARG A 198 52.60 6.34 27.38
N HIS A 199 53.53 7.18 26.93
CA HIS A 199 54.93 6.87 26.62
C HIS A 199 55.29 5.58 25.88
N ARG A 200 55.62 5.77 24.60
CA ARG A 200 56.84 5.34 23.88
C ARG A 200 57.91 4.64 24.74
N GLN A 201 58.16 3.37 24.42
CA GLN A 201 59.46 2.67 24.54
C GLN A 201 59.76 2.14 23.14
N GLN A 202 60.80 2.71 22.51
CA GLN A 202 62.10 2.07 22.24
C GLN A 202 61.96 0.94 21.23
#